data_AF-A0A3S3LJ44-F1
#
_entry.id   AF-A0A3S3LJ44-F1
#
_cell.length_a   1.000
_cell.length_b   1.000
_cell.length_c   1.000
_cell.angle_alpha   90.00
_cell.angle_beta   90.00
_cell.angle_gamma   90.00
#
_symmetry.space_group_name_H-M   'P 1'
#
loop_
_entity.id
_entity.type
_entity.pdbx_description
1 polymer ?
#
loop_
_entity_poly.entity_id
_entity_poly.type
_entity_poly.pdbx_seq_one_letter_code
_entity_poly.pdbx_strand_id
1 'polypeptide(L)'
;MKNLTFTVSMSDLGLEIRLPSTAFLRIFDQNNARFDLQNDELFFLLKKGQIKMIANDLELIPKLEFDKVVILNMAAYDLELEYLTQYLVNLAEEAGIILRDKAEPIKIPSNIEKACAISADEFLTALTAFGIKLEKKKAFSPKAQHRWKKGLSEVEFFVNRSDSKATIIWEKSNQLVIKAGAKIAESGGMKSDGTPGLAYRFTQTLREEQKANWDAKTFTTTEDIVLKSVNEVGHFLYFAGTNSWLQLVDKEGRTIHELSVV
;
A
#
# COMPACT_ATOMS: atom_id res chain seq x y z
N MET A 1 7.72 -16.85 -26.62
CA MET A 1 6.31 -16.55 -26.35
C MET A 1 5.51 -16.95 -27.57
N LYS A 2 4.42 -17.72 -27.42
CA LYS A 2 3.48 -17.92 -28.52
C LYS A 2 2.80 -16.58 -28.79
N ASN A 3 2.65 -16.22 -30.07
CA ASN A 3 1.88 -15.04 -30.43
C ASN A 3 0.40 -15.37 -30.18
N LEU A 4 -0.25 -14.64 -29.27
CA LEU A 4 -1.68 -14.71 -29.02
C LEU A 4 -2.34 -13.48 -29.68
N THR A 5 -3.32 -13.71 -30.54
CA THR A 5 -4.12 -12.64 -31.16
C THR A 5 -5.52 -12.69 -30.58
N PHE A 6 -6.00 -11.58 -30.04
CA PHE A 6 -7.35 -11.44 -29.49
C PHE A 6 -7.96 -10.12 -29.94
N THR A 7 -9.29 -10.02 -29.90
CA THR A 7 -10.00 -8.78 -30.23
C THR A 7 -10.48 -8.12 -28.96
N VAL A 8 -10.36 -6.79 -28.88
CA VAL A 8 -10.82 -6.01 -27.73
C VAL A 8 -11.90 -5.04 -28.19
N SER A 9 -13.04 -5.04 -27.51
CA SER A 9 -14.08 -4.03 -27.65
C SER A 9 -14.18 -3.24 -26.35
N MET A 10 -14.29 -1.92 -26.46
CA MET A 10 -14.45 -1.03 -25.31
C MET A 10 -15.82 -0.35 -25.38
N SER A 11 -16.50 -0.30 -24.24
CA SER A 11 -17.79 0.36 -24.07
C SER A 11 -17.83 1.07 -22.72
N ASP A 12 -18.91 1.79 -22.45
CA ASP A 12 -19.16 2.41 -21.14
C ASP A 12 -19.28 1.38 -20.01
N LEU A 13 -19.54 0.11 -20.35
CA LEU A 13 -19.63 -1.01 -19.41
C LEU A 13 -18.29 -1.70 -19.13
N GLY A 14 -17.20 -1.27 -19.79
CA GLY A 14 -15.86 -1.83 -19.64
C GLY A 14 -15.31 -2.44 -20.94
N LEU A 15 -14.36 -3.36 -20.77
CA LEU A 15 -13.66 -4.04 -21.85
C LEU A 15 -14.21 -5.45 -22.04
N GLU A 16 -14.45 -5.82 -23.29
CA GLU A 16 -14.68 -7.21 -23.69
C GLU A 16 -13.48 -7.70 -24.51
N ILE A 17 -12.91 -8.85 -24.14
CA ILE A 17 -11.81 -9.48 -24.86
C ILE A 17 -12.30 -10.80 -25.42
N ARG A 18 -12.24 -10.97 -26.74
CA ARG A 18 -12.56 -12.23 -27.41
C ARG A 18 -11.29 -12.99 -27.75
N LEU A 19 -11.18 -14.20 -27.23
CA LEU A 19 -10.02 -15.08 -27.37
C LEU A 19 -10.10 -15.94 -28.64
N PRO A 20 -8.98 -16.49 -29.14
CA PRO A 20 -8.96 -17.41 -30.27
C PRO A 20 -9.90 -18.61 -30.13
N SER A 21 -10.04 -19.15 -28.92
CA SER A 21 -10.96 -20.23 -28.61
C SER A 21 -12.43 -19.85 -28.73
N THR A 22 -12.76 -18.58 -28.95
CA THR A 22 -14.10 -17.96 -28.89
C THR A 22 -14.63 -17.71 -27.47
N ALA A 23 -13.90 -18.17 -26.44
CA ALA A 23 -14.13 -17.71 -25.07
C ALA A 23 -13.96 -16.18 -24.98
N PHE A 24 -14.60 -15.57 -23.99
CA PHE A 24 -14.51 -14.12 -23.81
C PHE A 24 -14.35 -13.72 -22.34
N LEU A 25 -13.67 -12.61 -22.14
CA LEU A 25 -13.47 -11.97 -20.84
C LEU A 25 -14.20 -10.62 -20.84
N ARG A 26 -14.80 -10.27 -19.70
CA ARG A 26 -15.30 -8.93 -19.41
C ARG A 26 -14.48 -8.33 -18.28
N ILE A 27 -13.97 -7.11 -18.45
CA ILE A 27 -13.19 -6.39 -17.44
C ILE A 27 -13.84 -5.03 -17.20
N PHE A 28 -14.22 -4.75 -15.95
CA PHE A 28 -14.87 -3.50 -15.60
C PHE A 28 -14.55 -3.08 -14.16
N ASP A 29 -14.66 -1.78 -13.90
CA ASP A 29 -14.43 -1.22 -12.58
C ASP A 29 -15.72 -1.30 -11.75
N GLN A 30 -15.65 -2.04 -10.65
CA GLN A 30 -16.77 -2.23 -9.74
C GLN A 30 -16.25 -2.55 -8.34
N ASN A 31 -16.97 -2.08 -7.33
CA ASN A 31 -16.60 -2.20 -5.92
C ASN A 31 -17.68 -2.85 -5.05
N ASN A 32 -18.66 -3.50 -5.68
CA ASN A 32 -19.79 -4.16 -5.05
C ASN A 32 -20.19 -5.41 -5.84
N ALA A 33 -20.85 -6.37 -5.20
CA ALA A 33 -21.21 -7.66 -5.80
C ALA A 33 -22.45 -7.60 -6.72
N ARG A 34 -22.84 -6.42 -7.25
CA ARG A 34 -24.01 -6.26 -8.12
C ARG A 34 -23.63 -6.42 -9.60
N PHE A 35 -23.02 -7.55 -9.93
CA PHE A 35 -22.77 -7.95 -11.32
C PHE A 35 -23.36 -9.33 -11.54
N ASP A 36 -23.80 -9.60 -12.76
CA ASP A 36 -24.43 -10.86 -13.10
C ASP A 36 -23.39 -11.88 -13.54
N LEU A 37 -23.59 -13.13 -13.13
CA LEU A 37 -22.78 -14.28 -13.50
C LEU A 37 -23.68 -15.33 -14.16
N GLN A 38 -23.28 -15.80 -15.34
CA GLN A 38 -23.96 -16.90 -16.04
C GLN A 38 -23.39 -18.26 -15.59
N ASN A 39 -24.10 -19.35 -15.89
CA ASN A 39 -23.73 -20.70 -15.43
C ASN A 39 -22.33 -21.15 -15.86
N ASP A 40 -21.82 -20.68 -17.00
CA ASP A 40 -20.49 -21.04 -17.53
C ASP A 40 -19.45 -19.93 -17.28
N GLU A 41 -19.65 -19.13 -16.23
CA GLU A 41 -18.78 -18.02 -15.91
C GLU A 41 -18.14 -18.16 -14.53
N LEU A 42 -16.86 -17.79 -14.48
CA LEU A 42 -16.13 -17.55 -13.24
C LEU A 42 -15.65 -16.11 -13.21
N PHE A 43 -15.34 -15.61 -12.01
CA PHE A 43 -14.88 -14.24 -11.82
C PHE A 43 -13.62 -14.14 -10.97
N PHE A 44 -12.85 -13.09 -11.23
CA PHE A 44 -11.77 -12.60 -10.38
C PHE A 44 -12.16 -11.27 -9.76
N LEU A 45 -11.97 -11.14 -8.45
CA LEU A 45 -12.03 -9.85 -7.78
C LEU A 45 -10.62 -9.32 -7.56
N LEU A 46 -10.38 -8.09 -8.01
CA LEU A 46 -9.09 -7.44 -7.88
C LEU A 46 -9.20 -6.21 -6.98
N LYS A 47 -8.20 -6.02 -6.13
CA LYS A 47 -7.99 -4.78 -5.37
C LYS A 47 -6.63 -4.21 -5.71
N LYS A 48 -6.59 -2.98 -6.23
CA LYS A 48 -5.33 -2.33 -6.69
C LYS A 48 -4.53 -3.24 -7.64
N GLY A 49 -5.24 -3.95 -8.52
CA GLY A 49 -4.68 -4.88 -9.49
C GLY A 49 -4.07 -6.17 -8.92
N GLN A 50 -4.28 -6.49 -7.64
CA GLN A 50 -3.95 -7.81 -7.07
C GLN A 50 -5.23 -8.65 -7.01
N ILE A 51 -5.16 -9.89 -7.49
CA ILE A 51 -6.26 -10.85 -7.36
C ILE A 51 -6.46 -11.20 -5.87
N LYS A 52 -7.70 -11.10 -5.41
CA LYS A 52 -8.12 -11.34 -4.02
C LYS A 52 -9.06 -12.53 -3.88
N MET A 53 -9.82 -12.83 -4.93
CA MET A 53 -10.77 -13.94 -4.97
C MET A 53 -10.86 -14.45 -6.41
N ILE A 54 -11.02 -15.76 -6.54
CA ILE A 54 -11.34 -16.48 -7.77
C ILE A 54 -12.49 -17.43 -7.38
N ALA A 55 -13.64 -17.29 -8.02
CA ALA A 55 -14.81 -18.11 -7.73
C ALA A 55 -15.80 -18.10 -8.89
N ASN A 56 -16.80 -18.95 -8.81
CA ASN A 56 -17.91 -19.10 -9.76
C ASN A 56 -19.28 -18.95 -9.07
N ASP A 57 -19.30 -18.54 -7.80
CA ASP A 57 -20.50 -18.34 -7.01
C ASP A 57 -20.44 -16.98 -6.32
N LEU A 58 -21.44 -16.14 -6.58
CA LEU A 58 -21.54 -14.80 -6.02
C LEU A 58 -21.91 -14.83 -4.52
N GLU A 59 -22.54 -15.91 -4.03
CA GLU A 59 -22.88 -16.06 -2.62
C GLU A 59 -21.63 -16.22 -1.74
N LEU A 60 -20.53 -16.69 -2.35
CA LEU A 60 -19.23 -16.79 -1.68
C LEU A 60 -18.55 -15.43 -1.49
N ILE A 61 -19.03 -14.34 -2.13
CA ILE A 61 -18.37 -13.04 -2.03
C ILE A 61 -18.54 -12.53 -0.59
N PRO A 62 -17.44 -12.48 0.21
CA PRO A 62 -17.52 -12.02 1.58
C PRO A 62 -17.63 -10.49 1.60
N LYS A 63 -17.57 -9.87 2.78
CA LYS A 63 -17.29 -8.43 2.90
C LYS A 63 -15.83 -8.14 2.51
N LEU A 64 -15.53 -8.24 1.22
CA LEU A 64 -14.23 -7.99 0.62
C LEU A 64 -14.24 -6.66 -0.14
N GLU A 65 -13.20 -5.85 0.08
CA GLU A 65 -12.94 -4.71 -0.77
C GLU A 65 -12.28 -5.12 -2.09
N PHE A 66 -12.86 -4.68 -3.19
CA PHE A 66 -12.31 -4.78 -4.54
C PHE A 66 -12.63 -3.49 -5.32
N ASP A 67 -11.95 -3.27 -6.44
CA ASP A 67 -12.15 -2.11 -7.33
C ASP A 67 -12.28 -2.49 -8.81
N LYS A 68 -12.04 -3.76 -9.16
CA LYS A 68 -12.13 -4.27 -10.51
C LYS A 68 -12.61 -5.72 -10.50
N VAL A 69 -13.43 -6.06 -11.48
CA VAL A 69 -13.95 -7.41 -11.71
C VAL A 69 -13.49 -7.87 -13.09
N VAL A 70 -13.09 -9.15 -13.16
CA VAL A 70 -12.89 -9.86 -14.42
C VAL A 70 -13.87 -11.01 -14.43
N ILE A 71 -14.69 -11.14 -15.46
CA ILE A 71 -15.55 -12.31 -15.67
C ILE A 71 -15.01 -13.07 -16.88
N LEU A 72 -14.78 -14.37 -16.73
CA LEU A 72 -14.43 -15.27 -17.81
C LEU A 72 -15.63 -16.14 -18.15
N ASN A 73 -16.09 -16.08 -19.39
CA ASN A 73 -16.99 -17.08 -19.94
C ASN A 73 -16.17 -18.21 -20.55
N MET A 74 -16.42 -19.42 -20.05
CA MET A 74 -15.69 -20.62 -20.42
C MET A 74 -16.48 -21.61 -21.27
N ALA A 75 -17.63 -21.22 -21.82
CA ALA A 75 -18.48 -22.09 -22.64
C ALA A 75 -17.77 -22.69 -23.87
N ALA A 76 -16.69 -22.04 -24.34
CA ALA A 76 -15.88 -22.53 -25.44
C ALA A 76 -14.82 -23.57 -25.02
N TYR A 77 -14.60 -23.77 -23.72
CA TYR A 77 -13.73 -24.80 -23.20
C TYR A 77 -14.56 -26.03 -22.84
N ASP A 78 -14.18 -27.20 -23.36
CA ASP A 78 -14.77 -28.49 -23.00
C ASP A 78 -14.25 -28.93 -21.62
N LEU A 79 -14.65 -28.18 -20.58
CA LEU A 79 -14.19 -28.29 -19.21
C LEU A 79 -15.32 -28.00 -18.22
N GLU A 80 -15.33 -28.71 -17.09
CA GLU A 80 -16.19 -28.36 -15.96
C GLU A 80 -15.69 -27.07 -15.29
N LEU A 81 -16.64 -26.20 -14.94
CA LEU A 81 -16.40 -24.89 -14.35
C LEU A 81 -15.61 -24.97 -13.05
N GLU A 82 -15.95 -25.94 -12.20
CA GLU A 82 -15.33 -26.16 -10.91
C GLU A 82 -13.87 -26.60 -11.07
N TYR A 83 -13.56 -27.42 -12.09
CA TYR A 83 -12.17 -27.86 -12.34
C TYR A 83 -11.29 -26.71 -12.81
N LEU A 84 -11.76 -25.85 -13.71
CA LEU A 84 -10.98 -24.69 -14.13
C LEU A 84 -10.83 -23.68 -12.99
N THR A 85 -11.88 -23.45 -12.21
CA THR A 85 -11.85 -22.57 -11.04
C THR A 85 -10.83 -23.06 -10.01
N GLN A 86 -10.87 -24.35 -9.65
CA GLN A 86 -9.91 -24.96 -8.73
C GLN A 86 -8.48 -24.90 -9.27
N TYR A 87 -8.28 -25.12 -10.57
CA TYR A 87 -6.97 -25.04 -11.19
C TYR A 87 -6.36 -23.63 -11.03
N LEU A 88 -7.17 -22.59 -11.23
CA LEU A 88 -6.73 -21.20 -11.08
C LEU A 88 -6.47 -20.81 -9.62
N VAL A 89 -7.26 -21.33 -8.69
CA VAL A 89 -7.00 -21.19 -7.25
C VAL A 89 -5.63 -21.78 -6.89
N ASN A 90 -5.33 -23.00 -7.36
CA ASN A 90 -4.04 -23.64 -7.12
C ASN A 90 -2.89 -22.80 -7.69
N LEU A 91 -2.99 -22.33 -8.94
CA LEU A 91 -1.97 -21.48 -9.56
C LEU A 91 -1.74 -20.17 -8.78
N ALA A 92 -2.82 -19.54 -8.29
CA ALA A 92 -2.72 -18.33 -7.50
C ALA A 92 -1.96 -18.58 -6.18
N GLU A 93 -2.27 -19.69 -5.51
CA GLU A 93 -1.63 -20.08 -4.24
C GLU A 93 -0.17 -20.45 -4.42
N GLU A 94 0.17 -21.21 -5.46
CA GLU A 94 1.55 -21.51 -5.86
C GLU A 94 2.35 -20.23 -6.17
N ALA A 95 1.69 -19.23 -6.77
CA ALA A 95 2.26 -17.90 -6.99
C ALA A 95 2.35 -17.04 -5.70
N GLY A 96 1.96 -17.58 -4.54
CA GLY A 96 2.02 -16.92 -3.23
C GLY A 96 0.92 -15.89 -2.98
N ILE A 97 -0.16 -15.92 -3.77
CA ILE A 97 -1.33 -15.06 -3.61
C ILE A 97 -2.23 -15.65 -2.52
N ILE A 98 -2.59 -14.82 -1.53
CA ILE A 98 -3.55 -15.20 -0.50
C ILE A 98 -4.95 -14.84 -1.00
N LEU A 99 -5.70 -15.85 -1.44
CA LEU A 99 -7.10 -15.71 -1.81
C LEU A 99 -8.00 -15.74 -0.57
N ARG A 100 -9.06 -14.92 -0.58
CA ARG A 100 -10.12 -14.91 0.43
C ARG A 100 -11.25 -15.83 0.00
N ASP A 101 -11.85 -16.49 0.99
CA ASP A 101 -13.10 -17.27 0.91
C ASP A 101 -13.22 -18.07 -0.40
N LYS A 102 -12.66 -19.28 -0.36
CA LYS A 102 -12.58 -20.21 -1.49
C LYS A 102 -13.70 -21.24 -1.36
N ALA A 103 -14.17 -21.74 -2.49
CA ALA A 103 -15.00 -22.94 -2.50
C ALA A 103 -14.25 -24.13 -1.86
N GLU A 104 -14.99 -25.15 -1.44
CA GLU A 104 -14.39 -26.38 -0.91
C GLU A 104 -13.45 -26.99 -1.95
N PRO A 105 -12.19 -27.33 -1.57
CA PRO A 105 -11.23 -27.84 -2.53
C PRO A 105 -11.70 -29.14 -3.16
N ILE A 106 -11.79 -29.17 -4.50
CA ILE A 106 -12.07 -30.38 -5.25
C ILE A 106 -10.80 -30.96 -5.87
N LYS A 107 -10.76 -32.28 -6.02
CA LYS A 107 -9.63 -32.95 -6.68
C LYS A 107 -9.80 -32.89 -8.19
N ILE A 108 -8.87 -32.24 -8.88
CA ILE A 108 -8.84 -32.21 -10.35
C ILE A 108 -8.34 -33.58 -10.85
N PRO A 109 -9.08 -34.26 -11.74
CA PRO A 109 -8.59 -35.48 -12.38
C PRO A 109 -7.33 -35.21 -13.23
N SER A 110 -6.34 -36.11 -13.17
CA SER A 110 -5.06 -35.93 -13.85
C SER A 110 -5.17 -35.83 -15.38
N ASN A 111 -6.19 -36.44 -15.97
CA ASN A 111 -6.49 -36.34 -17.40
C ASN A 111 -7.06 -34.96 -17.81
N ILE A 112 -7.59 -34.18 -16.86
CA ILE A 112 -8.18 -32.86 -17.08
C ILE A 112 -7.18 -31.72 -16.84
N GLU A 113 -6.18 -31.95 -15.99
CA GLU A 113 -5.17 -30.94 -15.62
C GLU A 113 -4.50 -30.26 -16.83
N LYS A 114 -4.16 -31.05 -17.86
CA LYS A 114 -3.57 -30.52 -19.09
C LYS A 114 -4.53 -29.62 -19.88
N ALA A 115 -5.82 -29.94 -19.89
CA ALA A 115 -6.83 -29.13 -20.57
C ALA A 115 -7.08 -27.82 -19.79
N CYS A 116 -7.09 -27.86 -18.46
CA CYS A 116 -7.11 -26.66 -17.63
C CYS A 116 -5.88 -25.77 -17.88
N ALA A 117 -4.68 -26.35 -17.94
CA ALA A 117 -3.45 -25.61 -18.21
C ALA A 117 -3.46 -24.89 -19.57
N ILE A 118 -3.93 -25.56 -20.62
CA ILE A 118 -4.03 -24.98 -21.97
C ILE A 118 -5.03 -23.82 -21.99
N SER A 119 -6.20 -24.01 -21.36
CA SER A 119 -7.24 -22.99 -21.31
C SER A 119 -6.79 -21.78 -20.49
N ALA A 120 -6.16 -22.03 -19.33
CA ALA A 120 -5.59 -20.99 -18.47
C ALA A 120 -4.50 -20.18 -19.17
N ASP A 121 -3.58 -20.82 -19.89
CA ASP A 121 -2.49 -20.13 -20.61
C ASP A 121 -3.04 -19.09 -21.60
N GLU A 122 -4.13 -19.42 -22.31
CA GLU A 122 -4.74 -18.52 -23.29
C GLU A 122 -5.25 -17.22 -22.65
N PHE A 123 -6.18 -17.30 -21.70
CA PHE A 123 -6.78 -16.10 -21.13
C PHE A 123 -5.83 -15.37 -20.17
N LEU A 124 -4.96 -16.09 -19.44
CA LEU A 124 -3.97 -15.43 -18.57
C LEU A 124 -2.96 -14.64 -19.40
N THR A 125 -2.54 -15.17 -20.55
CA THR A 125 -1.69 -14.44 -21.49
C THR A 125 -2.40 -13.17 -21.98
N ALA A 126 -3.68 -13.24 -22.35
CA ALA A 126 -4.45 -12.06 -22.74
C ALA A 126 -4.54 -11.03 -21.60
N LEU A 127 -4.81 -11.47 -20.36
CA LEU A 127 -4.91 -10.60 -19.19
C LEU A 127 -3.59 -9.87 -18.86
N THR A 128 -2.43 -10.43 -19.22
CA THR A 128 -1.14 -9.76 -19.02
C THR A 128 -1.04 -8.43 -19.76
N ALA A 129 -1.68 -8.30 -20.94
CA ALA A 129 -1.72 -7.06 -21.72
C ALA A 129 -2.48 -5.94 -20.98
N PHE A 130 -3.34 -6.30 -20.02
CA PHE A 130 -4.12 -5.38 -19.19
C PHE A 130 -3.54 -5.23 -17.76
N GLY A 131 -2.31 -5.69 -17.53
CA GLY A 131 -1.63 -5.57 -16.24
C GLY A 131 -2.20 -6.46 -15.13
N ILE A 132 -3.01 -7.47 -15.51
CA ILE A 132 -3.58 -8.47 -14.62
C ILE A 132 -2.75 -9.74 -14.76
N LYS A 133 -2.15 -10.17 -13.65
CA LYS A 133 -1.22 -11.31 -13.61
C LYS A 133 -1.47 -12.13 -12.35
N LEU A 134 -1.32 -13.45 -12.47
CA LEU A 134 -1.22 -14.37 -11.33
C LEU A 134 0.18 -14.31 -10.72
N GLU A 135 0.55 -13.15 -10.22
CA GLU A 135 1.79 -12.97 -9.45
C GLU A 135 1.48 -12.18 -8.18
N LYS A 136 2.17 -12.50 -7.10
CA LYS A 136 2.08 -11.72 -5.87
C LYS A 136 2.69 -10.32 -6.10
N LYS A 137 1.85 -9.31 -6.22
CA LYS A 137 2.29 -7.91 -6.16
C LYS A 137 2.86 -7.63 -4.77
N LYS A 138 3.97 -6.89 -4.73
CA LYS A 138 4.50 -6.36 -3.46
C LYS A 138 3.39 -5.59 -2.75
N ALA A 139 3.21 -5.86 -1.46
CA ALA A 139 2.19 -5.20 -0.66
C ALA A 139 2.37 -3.68 -0.76
N PHE A 140 1.37 -3.00 -1.32
CA PHE A 140 1.33 -1.55 -1.31
C PHE A 140 1.00 -1.12 0.12
N SER A 141 1.98 -0.62 0.86
CA SER A 141 1.74 -0.01 2.16
C SER A 141 0.89 1.24 1.95
N PRO A 142 -0.34 1.32 2.50
CA PRO A 142 -1.14 2.53 2.41
C PRO A 142 -0.56 3.68 3.25
N LYS A 143 0.42 3.39 4.11
CA LYS A 143 1.19 4.41 4.82
C LYS A 143 2.33 4.85 3.93
N ALA A 144 2.39 6.16 3.67
CA ALA A 144 3.54 6.83 3.08
C ALA A 144 4.81 6.32 3.77
N GLN A 145 5.70 5.69 3.00
CA GLN A 145 7.00 5.28 3.50
C GLN A 145 7.96 6.42 3.24
N HIS A 146 8.73 6.81 4.25
CA HIS A 146 9.75 7.83 4.11
C HIS A 146 11.11 7.16 4.03
N ARG A 147 11.87 7.50 3.00
CA ARG A 147 13.22 6.97 2.80
C ARG A 147 14.22 8.10 2.68
N TRP A 148 15.26 8.05 3.50
CA TRP A 148 16.40 8.93 3.37
C TRP A 148 17.09 8.73 2.02
N LYS A 149 17.48 9.85 1.39
CA LYS A 149 18.26 9.91 0.15
C LYS A 149 19.40 10.90 0.37
N LYS A 150 20.55 10.68 -0.30
CA LYS A 150 21.75 11.52 -0.12
C LYS A 150 21.46 13.03 -0.30
N GLY A 151 20.61 13.42 -1.25
CA GLY A 151 20.25 14.83 -1.44
C GLY A 151 19.57 15.49 -0.23
N LEU A 152 18.96 14.73 0.69
CA LEU A 152 18.30 15.29 1.87
C LEU A 152 19.30 15.79 2.92
N SER A 153 20.56 15.33 2.91
CA SER A 153 21.58 15.84 3.85
C SER A 153 22.05 17.25 3.51
N GLU A 154 21.74 17.72 2.30
CA GLU A 154 22.08 19.07 1.82
C GLU A 154 20.92 20.07 2.03
N VAL A 155 19.76 19.58 2.50
CA VAL A 155 18.57 20.40 2.72
C VAL A 155 18.45 20.76 4.20
N GLU A 156 18.36 22.06 4.48
CA GLU A 156 17.97 22.57 5.78
C GLU A 156 16.44 22.65 5.85
N PHE A 157 15.87 22.01 6.87
CA PHE A 157 14.47 22.11 7.21
C PHE A 157 14.27 23.05 8.39
N PHE A 158 13.22 23.86 8.33
CA PHE A 158 12.89 24.84 9.33
C PHE A 158 11.58 24.46 10.01
N VAL A 159 11.56 24.63 11.33
CA VAL A 159 10.34 24.67 12.12
C VAL A 159 10.19 26.11 12.60
N ASN A 160 9.03 26.72 12.33
CA ASN A 160 8.72 28.06 12.77
C ASN A 160 7.29 28.10 13.33
N ARG A 161 7.16 27.76 14.60
CA ARG A 161 5.91 27.75 15.37
C ARG A 161 5.96 28.86 16.41
N SER A 162 4.80 29.19 16.99
CA SER A 162 4.72 30.15 18.11
C SER A 162 5.52 29.70 19.34
N ASP A 163 5.61 28.40 19.56
CA ASP A 163 6.20 27.75 20.74
C ASP A 163 7.59 27.15 20.49
N SER A 164 7.98 26.95 19.23
CA SER A 164 9.24 26.32 18.87
C SER A 164 9.79 26.84 17.55
N LYS A 165 11.11 27.00 17.47
CA LYS A 165 11.82 27.43 16.27
C LYS A 165 13.14 26.70 16.14
N ALA A 166 13.39 26.06 15.02
CA ALA A 166 14.58 25.24 14.84
C ALA A 166 15.00 25.13 13.37
N THR A 167 16.28 24.86 13.16
CA THR A 167 16.83 24.38 11.88
C THR A 167 17.27 22.93 12.06
N ILE A 168 16.87 22.06 11.14
CA ILE A 168 17.06 20.61 11.20
C ILE A 168 17.68 20.12 9.91
N ILE A 169 18.64 19.20 10.00
CA ILE A 169 19.25 18.53 8.84
C ILE A 169 19.05 17.01 9.00
N TRP A 170 18.56 16.35 7.94
CA TRP A 170 18.50 14.88 7.91
C TRP A 170 19.81 14.31 7.34
N GLU A 171 20.84 14.28 8.18
CA GLU A 171 22.21 13.96 7.79
C GLU A 171 22.39 12.52 7.30
N LYS A 172 21.80 11.54 8.01
CA LYS A 172 21.84 10.12 7.63
C LYS A 172 20.50 9.45 7.88
N SER A 173 20.32 8.24 7.35
CA SER A 173 19.07 7.48 7.48
C SER A 173 18.47 7.41 8.90
N ASN A 174 19.31 7.37 9.93
CA ASN A 174 18.96 7.31 11.35
C ASN A 174 19.53 8.50 12.16
N GLN A 175 19.80 9.63 11.51
CA GLN A 175 20.44 10.78 12.15
C GLN A 175 19.82 12.09 11.63
N LEU A 176 19.00 12.72 12.47
CA LEU A 176 18.52 14.08 12.31
C LEU A 176 19.22 14.97 13.33
N VAL A 177 19.69 16.13 12.86
CA VAL A 177 20.43 17.08 13.69
C VAL A 177 19.62 18.35 13.80
N ILE A 178 19.20 18.69 15.02
CA ILE A 178 18.66 20.01 15.35
C ILE A 178 19.85 20.91 15.65
N LYS A 179 19.97 22.04 14.94
CA LYS A 179 21.07 22.98 15.14
C LYS A 179 20.98 23.69 16.48
N ALA A 180 22.14 24.00 17.05
CA ALA A 180 22.28 24.84 18.25
C ALA A 180 21.51 26.18 18.08
N GLY A 181 20.99 26.71 19.18
CA GLY A 181 20.15 27.92 19.19
C GLY A 181 18.68 27.68 18.83
N ALA A 182 18.24 26.42 18.77
CA ALA A 182 16.84 26.07 18.55
C ALA A 182 16.01 26.34 19.80
N LYS A 183 14.87 27.00 19.64
CA LYS A 183 13.86 27.21 20.68
C LYS A 183 12.93 26.01 20.74
N ILE A 184 12.76 25.43 21.92
CA ILE A 184 11.87 24.30 22.18
C ILE A 184 10.66 24.75 23.01
N ALA A 185 9.53 24.09 22.85
CA ALA A 185 8.32 24.39 23.61
C ALA A 185 8.55 24.11 25.10
N GLU A 186 8.08 24.99 25.96
CA GLU A 186 8.19 24.84 27.42
C GLU A 186 7.31 23.71 27.96
N SER A 187 6.07 23.59 27.45
CA SER A 187 5.09 22.59 27.87
C SER A 187 4.30 22.03 26.69
N GLY A 188 3.69 20.85 26.89
CA GLY A 188 2.88 20.18 25.88
C GLY A 188 2.65 18.70 26.22
N GLY A 189 1.90 17.96 25.41
CA GLY A 189 1.76 16.49 25.54
C GLY A 189 0.98 15.97 26.76
N MET A 190 0.39 16.87 27.56
CA MET A 190 -0.52 16.53 28.66
C MET A 190 -1.87 16.05 28.12
N LYS A 191 -2.54 15.17 28.84
CA LYS A 191 -3.91 14.76 28.52
C LYS A 191 -4.91 15.85 28.92
N SER A 192 -6.14 15.76 28.43
CA SER A 192 -7.24 16.66 28.78
C SER A 192 -7.58 16.70 30.27
N ASP A 193 -7.30 15.61 30.99
CA ASP A 193 -7.47 15.50 32.44
C ASP A 193 -6.29 16.08 33.25
N GLY A 194 -5.30 16.69 32.59
CA GLY A 194 -4.11 17.25 33.23
C GLY A 194 -3.09 16.19 33.66
N THR A 195 -3.27 14.92 33.31
CA THR A 195 -2.27 13.87 33.62
C THR A 195 -1.20 13.75 32.52
N PRO A 196 0.04 13.36 32.87
CA PRO A 196 1.10 13.10 31.90
C PRO A 196 0.76 11.98 30.89
N GLY A 197 0.55 12.36 29.64
CA GLY A 197 0.38 11.44 28.51
C GLY A 197 1.67 10.76 28.07
N LEU A 198 1.57 9.80 27.14
CA LEU A 198 2.74 9.10 26.60
C LEU A 198 3.73 10.07 25.91
N ALA A 199 3.20 11.01 25.13
CA ALA A 199 4.01 12.03 24.45
C ALA A 199 4.78 12.92 25.43
N TYR A 200 4.14 13.33 26.54
CA TYR A 200 4.82 14.06 27.60
C TYR A 200 5.95 13.24 28.21
N ARG A 201 5.67 12.00 28.66
CA ARG A 201 6.66 11.15 29.32
C ARG A 201 7.87 10.89 28.41
N PHE A 202 7.62 10.56 27.14
CA PHE A 202 8.67 10.34 26.15
C PHE A 202 9.52 11.60 25.90
N THR A 203 8.88 12.77 25.78
CA THR A 203 9.60 14.04 25.59
C THR A 203 10.47 14.38 26.80
N GLN A 204 9.98 14.15 28.01
CA GLN A 204 10.74 14.39 29.24
C GLN A 204 11.98 13.50 29.30
N THR A 205 11.84 12.20 28.99
CA THR A 205 12.98 11.28 28.90
C THR A 205 14.00 11.77 27.87
N LEU A 206 13.54 12.11 26.66
CA LEU A 206 14.41 12.56 25.57
C LEU A 206 15.17 13.85 25.91
N ARG A 207 14.53 14.79 26.60
CA ARG A 207 15.15 16.04 27.04
C ARG A 207 16.11 15.85 28.21
N GLU A 208 15.83 14.92 29.12
CA GLU A 208 16.74 14.58 30.21
C GLU A 208 18.01 13.89 29.67
N GLU A 209 17.88 13.00 28.68
CA GLU A 209 19.03 12.40 27.98
C GLU A 209 19.92 13.45 27.30
N GLN A 210 19.35 14.59 26.91
CA GLN A 210 20.03 15.69 26.22
C GLN A 210 20.28 16.91 27.13
N LYS A 211 20.15 16.77 28.45
CA LYS A 211 20.15 17.89 29.41
C LYS A 211 21.37 18.79 29.35
N ALA A 212 22.52 18.27 28.95
CA ALA A 212 23.75 19.06 28.78
C ALA A 212 23.69 20.02 27.57
N ASN A 213 22.76 19.79 26.64
CA ASN A 213 22.75 20.39 25.31
C ASN A 213 21.60 21.40 25.12
N TRP A 214 20.84 21.70 26.19
CA TRP A 214 19.82 22.76 26.19
C TRP A 214 19.65 23.37 27.58
N ASP A 215 19.21 24.62 27.62
CA ASP A 215 19.00 25.37 28.86
C ASP A 215 17.52 25.37 29.26
N ALA A 216 17.24 24.83 30.45
CA ALA A 216 15.90 24.74 31.02
C ALA A 216 15.27 26.10 31.40
N LYS A 217 16.05 27.17 31.53
CA LYS A 217 15.53 28.52 31.83
C LYS A 217 15.09 29.24 30.57
N THR A 218 15.83 29.07 29.48
CA THR A 218 15.60 29.77 28.21
C THR A 218 14.90 28.90 27.17
N PHE A 219 14.76 27.60 27.44
CA PHE A 219 14.23 26.59 26.52
C PHE A 219 14.89 26.66 25.14
N THR A 220 16.22 26.80 25.14
CA THR A 220 17.03 26.94 23.93
C THR A 220 18.15 25.91 23.92
N THR A 221 18.42 25.28 22.77
CA THR A 221 19.55 24.36 22.61
C THR A 221 20.87 25.12 22.63
N THR A 222 21.84 24.62 23.38
CA THR A 222 23.19 25.18 23.48
C THR A 222 24.15 24.50 22.50
N GLU A 223 23.89 23.25 22.16
CA GLU A 223 24.64 22.46 21.18
C GLU A 223 23.68 21.80 20.16
N ASP A 224 24.26 21.20 19.12
CA ASP A 224 23.51 20.41 18.14
C ASP A 224 22.91 19.16 18.83
N ILE A 225 21.61 18.92 18.64
CA ILE A 225 20.92 17.74 19.18
C ILE A 225 20.78 16.69 18.08
N VAL A 226 21.27 15.48 18.34
CA VAL A 226 21.22 14.37 17.38
C VAL A 226 20.12 13.37 17.78
N LEU A 227 19.15 13.16 16.90
CA LEU A 227 17.99 12.30 17.09
C LEU A 227 17.86 11.27 15.96
N LYS A 228 17.14 10.19 16.19
CA LYS A 228 17.06 9.04 15.27
C LYS A 228 15.91 9.13 14.28
N SER A 229 14.90 9.95 14.55
CA SER A 229 13.70 10.03 13.72
C SER A 229 13.04 11.41 13.72
N VAL A 230 12.25 11.69 12.67
CA VAL A 230 11.39 12.89 12.57
C VAL A 230 10.38 12.97 13.72
N ASN A 231 9.94 11.82 14.24
CA ASN A 231 9.05 11.78 15.40
C ASN A 231 9.78 12.23 16.68
N GLU A 232 11.00 11.77 16.91
CA GLU A 232 11.83 12.25 18.04
C GLU A 232 12.08 13.75 17.95
N VAL A 233 12.36 14.29 16.76
CA VAL A 233 12.49 15.75 16.55
C VAL A 233 11.22 16.47 16.98
N GLY A 234 10.04 15.99 16.58
CA GLY A 234 8.77 16.61 16.97
C GLY A 234 8.47 16.51 18.47
N HIS A 235 8.82 15.38 19.10
CA HIS A 235 8.74 15.24 20.55
C HIS A 235 9.67 16.23 21.25
N PHE A 236 10.95 16.25 20.87
CA PHE A 236 11.95 17.13 21.47
C PHE A 236 11.58 18.61 21.35
N LEU A 237 11.18 19.05 20.15
CA LEU A 237 10.88 20.45 19.86
C LEU A 237 9.56 20.92 20.44
N TYR A 238 8.47 20.14 20.33
CA TYR A 238 7.11 20.61 20.64
C TYR A 238 6.17 19.54 21.19
N PHE A 239 6.68 18.51 21.89
CA PHE A 239 5.89 17.46 22.54
C PHE A 239 5.00 16.64 21.58
N ALA A 240 5.37 16.56 20.30
CA ALA A 240 4.54 16.00 19.24
C ALA A 240 3.16 16.69 19.15
N GLY A 241 2.07 15.94 18.96
CA GLY A 241 0.72 16.50 18.82
C GLY A 241 0.39 17.07 17.43
N THR A 242 1.36 17.11 16.52
CA THR A 242 1.17 17.40 15.09
C THR A 242 2.00 16.44 14.24
N ASN A 243 1.71 16.38 12.94
CA ASN A 243 2.47 15.56 12.00
C ASN A 243 3.79 16.26 11.64
N SER A 244 4.86 15.90 12.35
CA SER A 244 6.20 16.47 12.17
C SER A 244 6.72 16.37 10.73
N TRP A 245 6.30 15.35 9.97
CA TRP A 245 6.65 15.22 8.55
C TRP A 245 6.15 16.38 7.68
N LEU A 246 5.11 17.09 8.13
CA LEU A 246 4.54 18.26 7.44
C LEU A 246 4.98 19.59 8.07
N GLN A 247 5.70 19.56 9.20
CA GLN A 247 6.13 20.75 9.93
C GLN A 247 7.57 21.17 9.62
N LEU A 248 8.39 20.22 9.14
CA LEU A 248 9.76 20.47 8.70
C LEU A 248 9.72 20.88 7.23
N VAL A 249 9.99 22.15 6.95
CA VAL A 249 9.83 22.76 5.63
C VAL A 249 11.15 23.37 5.15
N ASP A 250 11.52 23.20 3.89
CA ASP A 250 12.72 23.82 3.33
C ASP A 250 12.51 25.30 2.95
N LYS A 251 13.54 25.93 2.38
CA LYS A 251 13.50 27.34 1.94
C LYS A 251 12.49 27.58 0.82
N GLU A 252 12.17 26.56 0.04
CA GLU A 252 11.21 26.62 -1.06
C GLU A 252 9.77 26.29 -0.64
N GLY A 253 9.54 26.00 0.64
CA GLY A 253 8.21 25.69 1.16
C GLY A 253 7.79 24.22 1.06
N ARG A 254 8.69 23.32 0.65
CA ARG A 254 8.41 21.88 0.52
C ARG A 254 8.65 21.19 1.85
N THR A 255 7.75 20.27 2.20
CA THR A 255 7.87 19.49 3.44
C THR A 255 8.88 18.36 3.31
N ILE A 256 9.48 17.95 4.44
CA ILE A 256 10.30 16.73 4.49
C ILE A 256 9.51 15.49 4.05
N HIS A 257 8.18 15.47 4.26
CA HIS A 257 7.29 14.45 3.72
C HIS A 257 7.41 14.35 2.20
N GLU A 258 7.19 15.46 1.48
CA GLU A 258 7.21 15.49 0.02
C GLU A 258 8.55 15.05 -0.55
N LEU A 259 9.66 15.43 0.08
CA LEU A 259 11.00 15.11 -0.42
C LEU A 259 11.45 13.67 -0.12
N SER A 260 10.78 12.98 0.81
CA SER A 260 11.22 11.65 1.28
C SER A 260 10.21 10.53 1.10
N VAL A 261 8.96 10.82 0.74
CA VAL A 261 7.94 9.80 0.49
C VAL A 261 8.31 8.92 -0.72
N VAL A 262 8.06 7.61 -0.61
CA VAL A 262 8.25 6.59 -1.66
C VAL A 262 7.02 5.71 -1.84
#